data_AF-A0A0M8MM27-F1
#
_entry.id   AF-A0A0M8MM27-F1
#
_cell.length_a   1.000
_cell.length_b   1.000
_cell.length_c   1.000
_cell.angle_alpha   90.00
_cell.angle_beta   90.00
_cell.angle_gamma   90.00
#
_symmetry.space_group_name_H-M   'P 1'
#
loop_
_entity.id
_entity.type
_entity.pdbx_description
1 polymer ?
#
loop_
_entity_poly.entity_id
_entity_poly.type
_entity_poly.pdbx_seq_one_letter_code
_entity_poly.pdbx_strand_id
1 'polypeptide(L)'
;MTDAAGRPDPAGGTVVLREAVRVALVRNFHDTMASPEWKSYMALSVSVNSLPAERRQVVRETLQQTDTVFLERMARFYEQIFAVVHRRPRPGVTYRQLVTAGASVVEGLVSRALIGSESFSDDRRGPGLDGEDVPWSLVATAFWALVEGLSEEIPVSRAGAPEHEGVLSR
;
A
#
# COMPACT_ATOMS: atom_id res chain seq x y z
N MET A 1 0.76 16.83 -10.13
CA MET A 1 0.43 15.81 -11.14
C MET A 1 -0.87 16.25 -11.78
N THR A 2 -0.77 16.76 -13.00
CA THR A 2 -1.79 17.62 -13.61
C THR A 2 -2.03 17.22 -15.06
N ASP A 3 -3.23 17.47 -15.56
CA ASP A 3 -3.60 17.27 -16.96
C ASP A 3 -2.87 18.28 -17.88
N ALA A 4 -3.09 18.15 -19.19
CA ALA A 4 -2.51 19.06 -20.19
C ALA A 4 -2.93 20.54 -19.99
N ALA A 5 -3.98 20.81 -19.21
CA ALA A 5 -4.47 22.15 -18.87
C ALA A 5 -3.97 22.63 -17.48
N GLY A 6 -3.07 21.89 -16.82
CA GLY A 6 -2.50 22.24 -15.51
C GLY A 6 -3.43 21.98 -14.32
N ARG A 7 -4.54 21.26 -14.50
CA ARG A 7 -5.49 20.91 -13.43
C ARG A 7 -5.15 19.57 -12.81
N PRO A 8 -5.53 19.28 -11.55
CA PRO A 8 -5.36 17.94 -10.96
C PRO A 8 -5.86 16.83 -11.89
N ASP A 9 -5.04 15.78 -12.07
CA ASP A 9 -5.38 14.60 -12.89
C ASP A 9 -5.39 13.32 -12.04
N PRO A 10 -6.49 13.03 -11.32
CA PRO A 10 -6.58 11.83 -10.49
C PRO A 10 -6.41 10.53 -11.28
N ALA A 11 -6.90 10.48 -12.51
CA ALA A 11 -6.81 9.29 -13.36
C ALA A 11 -5.35 9.00 -13.74
N GLY A 12 -4.61 10.02 -14.18
CA GLY A 12 -3.17 9.91 -14.40
C GLY A 12 -2.41 9.51 -13.11
N GLY A 13 -2.88 9.97 -11.96
CA GLY A 13 -2.36 9.53 -10.65
C GLY A 13 -2.54 8.09 -10.31
N THR A 14 -3.73 7.57 -10.56
CA THR A 14 -4.00 6.14 -10.39
C THR A 14 -3.09 5.32 -11.30
N VAL A 15 -2.85 5.76 -12.55
CA VAL A 15 -1.92 5.08 -13.47
C VAL A 15 -0.48 5.10 -12.94
N VAL A 16 0.01 6.27 -12.52
CA VAL A 16 1.36 6.41 -11.94
C VAL A 16 1.52 5.58 -10.66
N LEU A 17 0.53 5.61 -9.76
CA LEU A 17 0.57 4.84 -8.53
C LEU A 17 0.56 3.33 -8.81
N ARG A 18 -0.28 2.88 -9.75
CA ARG A 18 -0.35 1.47 -10.17
C ARG A 18 0.98 0.99 -10.70
N GLU A 19 1.64 1.77 -11.56
CA GLU A 19 2.96 1.45 -12.09
C GLU A 19 4.03 1.45 -11.00
N ALA A 20 4.00 2.45 -10.09
CA ALA A 20 4.91 2.50 -8.96
C ALA A 20 4.76 1.25 -8.07
N VAL A 21 3.53 0.78 -7.84
CA VAL A 21 3.28 -0.49 -7.12
C VAL A 21 3.88 -1.67 -7.88
N ARG A 22 3.65 -1.77 -9.19
CA ARG A 22 4.17 -2.85 -10.04
C ARG A 22 5.68 -3.02 -9.91
N VAL A 23 6.41 -1.91 -9.99
CA VAL A 23 7.88 -1.92 -9.96
C VAL A 23 8.42 -2.02 -8.53
N ALA A 24 7.90 -1.21 -7.61
CA ALA A 24 8.48 -1.10 -6.27
C ALA A 24 8.24 -2.34 -5.41
N LEU A 25 7.08 -3.02 -5.55
CA LEU A 25 6.76 -4.16 -4.70
C LEU A 25 7.60 -5.39 -5.02
N VAL A 26 8.00 -5.59 -6.28
CA VAL A 26 8.94 -6.67 -6.65
C VAL A 26 10.26 -6.46 -5.91
N ARG A 27 10.81 -5.24 -5.98
CA ARG A 27 12.04 -4.91 -5.27
C ARG A 27 11.88 -5.04 -3.76
N ASN A 28 10.80 -4.49 -3.19
CA ASN A 28 10.54 -4.57 -1.75
C ASN A 28 10.41 -6.02 -1.26
N PHE A 29 9.79 -6.89 -2.04
CA PHE A 29 9.70 -8.33 -1.75
C PHE A 29 11.08 -8.97 -1.67
N HIS A 30 11.95 -8.74 -2.67
CA HIS A 30 13.31 -9.29 -2.68
C HIS A 30 14.18 -8.71 -1.56
N ASP A 31 14.10 -7.40 -1.30
CA ASP A 31 14.82 -6.73 -0.22
C ASP A 31 14.41 -7.31 1.15
N THR A 32 13.11 -7.52 1.36
CA THR A 32 12.57 -8.14 2.59
C THR A 32 13.04 -9.59 2.74
N MET A 33 12.98 -10.36 1.66
CA MET A 33 13.45 -11.76 1.64
C MET A 33 14.96 -11.86 1.92
N ALA A 34 15.75 -10.86 1.52
CA ALA A 34 17.18 -10.81 1.80
C ALA A 34 17.50 -10.35 3.24
N SER A 35 16.68 -9.50 3.86
CA SER A 35 16.97 -8.84 5.15
C SER A 35 17.18 -9.82 6.33
N PRO A 36 18.37 -9.83 6.95
CA PRO A 36 18.62 -10.55 8.20
C PRO A 36 17.82 -10.00 9.40
N GLU A 37 17.62 -8.69 9.45
CA GLU A 37 16.88 -8.00 10.52
C GLU A 37 15.42 -8.43 10.50
N TRP A 38 14.78 -8.43 9.33
CA TRP A 38 13.40 -8.89 9.17
C TRP A 38 13.25 -10.37 9.55
N LYS A 39 14.19 -11.24 9.13
CA LYS A 39 14.18 -12.67 9.52
C LYS A 39 14.28 -12.85 11.03
N SER A 40 15.14 -12.06 11.68
CA SER A 40 15.31 -12.10 13.15
C SER A 40 14.05 -11.63 13.85
N TYR A 41 13.47 -10.52 13.40
CA TYR A 41 12.18 -10.03 13.87
C TYR A 41 11.09 -11.11 13.73
N MET A 42 10.95 -11.72 12.56
CA MET A 42 9.95 -12.76 12.31
C MET A 42 10.14 -13.98 13.21
N ALA A 43 11.37 -14.47 13.35
CA ALA A 43 11.68 -15.60 14.22
C ALA A 43 11.31 -15.29 15.69
N LEU A 44 11.58 -14.07 16.17
CA LEU A 44 11.17 -13.64 17.51
C LEU A 44 9.65 -13.51 17.64
N SER A 45 8.97 -12.93 16.65
CA SER A 45 7.52 -12.74 16.65
C SER A 45 6.75 -14.06 16.74
N VAL A 46 7.19 -15.10 16.03
CA VAL A 46 6.54 -16.42 16.10
C VAL A 46 6.93 -17.22 17.34
N SER A 47 8.14 -17.02 17.88
CA SER A 47 8.65 -17.77 19.04
C SER A 47 8.40 -17.11 20.39
N VAL A 48 7.89 -15.86 20.42
CA VAL A 48 7.74 -15.06 21.66
C VAL A 48 6.97 -15.81 22.75
N ASN A 49 5.93 -16.56 22.39
CA ASN A 49 5.10 -17.30 23.35
C ASN A 49 5.81 -18.53 23.93
N SER A 50 6.85 -19.03 23.25
CA SER A 50 7.70 -20.15 23.71
C SER A 50 8.82 -19.70 24.64
N LEU A 51 9.04 -18.39 24.81
CA LEU A 51 10.06 -17.88 25.71
C LEU A 51 9.67 -18.04 27.19
N PRO A 52 10.66 -18.15 28.10
CA PRO A 52 10.45 -18.05 29.54
C PRO A 52 9.70 -16.76 29.91
N ALA A 53 8.87 -16.81 30.94
CA ALA A 53 7.96 -15.71 31.31
C ALA A 53 8.70 -14.38 31.53
N GLU A 54 9.91 -14.45 32.09
CA GLU A 54 10.77 -13.32 32.42
C GLU A 54 11.25 -12.57 31.17
N ARG A 55 11.46 -13.29 30.05
CA ARG A 55 11.93 -12.71 28.78
C ARG A 55 10.77 -12.39 27.83
N ARG A 56 9.64 -13.10 27.97
CA ARG A 56 8.47 -12.99 27.10
C ARG A 56 7.93 -11.56 27.05
N GLN A 57 7.80 -10.91 28.20
CA GLN A 57 7.23 -9.56 28.27
C GLN A 57 8.14 -8.53 27.59
N VAL A 58 9.44 -8.55 27.91
CA VAL A 58 10.44 -7.63 27.33
C VAL A 58 10.53 -7.78 25.81
N VAL A 59 10.53 -9.01 25.32
CA VAL A 59 10.57 -9.27 23.87
C VAL A 59 9.27 -8.80 23.20
N ARG A 60 8.11 -9.07 23.79
CA ARG A 60 6.82 -8.61 23.25
C ARG A 60 6.75 -7.08 23.17
N GLU A 61 7.17 -6.38 24.21
CA GLU A 61 7.18 -4.91 24.24
C GLU A 61 8.12 -4.34 23.19
N THR A 62 9.33 -4.91 23.06
CA THR A 62 10.29 -4.50 22.01
C THR A 62 9.73 -4.70 20.60
N LEU A 63 9.08 -5.84 20.34
CA LEU A 63 8.45 -6.12 19.05
C LEU A 63 7.32 -5.13 18.76
N GLN A 64 6.44 -4.86 19.75
CA GLN A 64 5.34 -3.91 19.61
C GLN A 64 5.82 -2.48 19.35
N GLN A 65 6.92 -2.06 20.00
CA GLN A 65 7.52 -0.75 19.77
C GLN A 65 8.12 -0.65 18.36
N THR A 66 8.82 -1.70 17.92
CA THR A 66 9.40 -1.79 16.57
C THR A 66 8.30 -1.66 15.51
N ASP A 67 7.21 -2.43 15.65
CA ASP A 67 6.05 -2.35 14.75
C ASP A 67 5.41 -0.98 14.74
N THR A 68 5.22 -0.38 15.92
CA THR A 68 4.57 0.92 16.03
C THR A 68 5.36 1.99 15.29
N VAL A 69 6.67 2.04 15.49
CA VAL A 69 7.56 3.00 14.80
C VAL A 69 7.54 2.78 13.29
N PHE A 70 7.62 1.53 12.85
CA PHE A 70 7.55 1.17 11.43
C PHE A 70 6.22 1.62 10.80
N LEU A 71 5.09 1.24 11.40
CA LEU A 71 3.76 1.54 10.87
C LEU A 71 3.47 3.04 10.85
N GLU A 72 3.91 3.81 11.86
CA GLU A 72 3.74 5.27 11.89
C GLU A 72 4.57 5.98 10.81
N ARG A 73 5.80 5.52 10.57
CA ARG A 73 6.64 6.04 9.50
C ARG A 73 5.99 5.77 8.14
N MET A 74 5.54 4.54 7.92
CA MET A 74 4.92 4.13 6.66
C MET A 74 3.56 4.78 6.44
N ALA A 75 2.75 4.99 7.49
CA ALA A 75 1.47 5.69 7.37
C ALA A 75 1.65 7.13 6.87
N ARG A 76 2.62 7.87 7.43
CA ARG A 76 2.97 9.22 6.97
C ARG A 76 3.47 9.24 5.52
N PHE A 77 4.27 8.25 5.14
CA PHE A 77 4.73 8.10 3.77
C PHE A 77 3.57 7.87 2.78
N TYR A 78 2.59 7.04 3.15
CA TYR A 78 1.42 6.77 2.31
C TYR A 78 0.52 7.98 2.19
N GLU A 79 0.34 8.73 3.29
CA GLU A 79 -0.37 10.00 3.28
C GLU A 79 0.25 10.99 2.29
N GLN A 80 1.57 11.12 2.28
CA GLN A 80 2.29 11.98 1.34
C GLN A 80 2.11 11.53 -0.11
N ILE A 81 2.26 10.23 -0.40
CA ILE A 81 2.06 9.71 -1.77
C ILE A 81 0.62 9.93 -2.21
N PHE A 82 -0.36 9.59 -1.38
CA PHE A 82 -1.78 9.69 -1.71
C PHE A 82 -2.19 11.13 -1.97
N ALA A 83 -1.65 12.10 -1.22
CA ALA A 83 -1.86 13.51 -1.49
C ALA A 83 -1.35 13.91 -2.89
N VAL A 84 -0.18 13.41 -3.32
CA VAL A 84 0.39 13.69 -4.64
C VAL A 84 -0.44 13.08 -5.77
N VAL A 85 -0.98 11.86 -5.56
CA VAL A 85 -1.77 11.15 -6.58
C VAL A 85 -3.28 11.41 -6.49
N HIS A 86 -3.70 12.39 -5.69
CA HIS A 86 -5.12 12.74 -5.47
C HIS A 86 -5.97 11.55 -5.02
N ARG A 87 -5.47 10.76 -4.07
CA ARG A 87 -6.19 9.66 -3.42
C ARG A 87 -6.30 9.88 -1.93
N ARG A 88 -7.20 9.14 -1.30
CA ARG A 88 -7.35 9.05 0.16
C ARG A 88 -7.81 7.64 0.56
N PRO A 89 -7.57 7.21 1.81
CA PRO A 89 -8.24 6.03 2.35
C PRO A 89 -9.76 6.19 2.26
N ARG A 90 -10.47 5.08 2.06
CA ARG A 90 -11.94 5.09 2.10
C ARG A 90 -12.44 5.50 3.50
N PRO A 91 -13.68 6.03 3.61
CA PRO A 91 -14.28 6.32 4.90
C PRO A 91 -14.21 5.12 5.86
N GLY A 92 -13.75 5.35 7.09
CA GLY A 92 -13.56 4.30 8.09
C GLY A 92 -12.22 3.55 8.01
N VAL A 93 -11.38 3.82 7.02
CA VAL A 93 -10.03 3.26 6.89
C VAL A 93 -8.99 4.33 7.24
N THR A 94 -8.05 3.98 8.10
CA THR A 94 -6.89 4.81 8.44
C THR A 94 -5.69 4.43 7.57
N TYR A 95 -4.76 5.37 7.35
CA TYR A 95 -3.48 5.06 6.72
C TYR A 95 -2.71 3.94 7.43
N ARG A 96 -2.78 3.90 8.77
CA ARG A 96 -2.16 2.84 9.57
C ARG A 96 -2.75 1.46 9.24
N GLN A 97 -4.07 1.34 9.10
CA GLN A 97 -4.71 0.08 8.69
C GLN A 97 -4.31 -0.32 7.27
N LEU A 98 -4.27 0.63 6.33
CA LEU A 98 -3.87 0.36 4.96
C LEU A 98 -2.42 -0.15 4.89
N VAL A 99 -1.50 0.51 5.59
CA VAL A 99 -0.09 0.08 5.70
C VAL A 99 0.02 -1.27 6.39
N THR A 100 -0.71 -1.50 7.48
CA THR A 100 -0.69 -2.78 8.21
C THR A 100 -1.10 -3.92 7.29
N ALA A 101 -2.21 -3.76 6.57
CA ALA A 101 -2.71 -4.77 5.65
C ALA A 101 -1.73 -4.98 4.47
N GLY A 102 -1.15 -3.90 3.93
CA GLY A 102 -0.15 -3.97 2.87
C GLY A 102 1.13 -4.71 3.29
N ALA A 103 1.65 -4.42 4.49
CA ALA A 103 2.80 -5.13 5.06
C ALA A 103 2.50 -6.62 5.25
N SER A 104 1.31 -6.97 5.77
CA SER A 104 0.89 -8.36 5.94
C SER A 104 0.84 -9.14 4.62
N VAL A 105 0.45 -8.51 3.51
CA VAL A 105 0.48 -9.14 2.18
C VAL A 105 1.91 -9.49 1.77
N VAL A 106 2.84 -8.52 1.90
CA VAL A 106 4.25 -8.74 1.53
C VAL A 106 4.88 -9.81 2.42
N GLU A 107 4.75 -9.68 3.74
CA GLU A 107 5.32 -10.60 4.72
C GLU A 107 4.78 -12.02 4.59
N GLY A 108 3.48 -12.16 4.35
CA GLY A 108 2.85 -13.47 4.12
C GLY A 108 3.38 -14.16 2.86
N LEU A 109 3.62 -13.40 1.79
CA LEU A 109 4.20 -13.94 0.56
C LEU A 109 5.68 -14.29 0.73
N VAL A 110 6.47 -13.44 1.41
CA VAL A 110 7.89 -13.73 1.71
C VAL A 110 8.00 -14.97 2.59
N SER A 111 7.15 -15.11 3.62
CA SER A 111 7.11 -16.28 4.49
C SER A 111 6.86 -17.57 3.71
N ARG A 112 5.95 -17.55 2.73
CA ARG A 112 5.68 -18.70 1.83
C ARG A 112 6.86 -19.01 0.91
N ALA A 113 7.52 -17.97 0.37
CA ALA A 113 8.69 -18.14 -0.48
C ALA A 113 9.86 -18.81 0.27
N LEU A 114 10.09 -18.43 1.52
CA LEU A 114 11.17 -18.99 2.35
C LEU A 114 11.07 -20.49 2.60
N ILE A 115 9.86 -21.06 2.57
CA ILE A 115 9.63 -22.50 2.75
C ILE A 115 9.47 -23.26 1.42
N GLY A 116 9.81 -22.62 0.29
CA GLY A 116 9.74 -23.24 -1.03
C GLY A 116 8.30 -23.48 -1.52
N SER A 117 7.30 -22.79 -0.98
CA SER A 117 5.91 -22.87 -1.48
C SER A 117 5.71 -22.06 -2.77
N GLU A 118 6.64 -22.19 -3.72
CA GLU A 118 6.62 -21.49 -5.00
C GLU A 118 5.51 -22.03 -5.90
N SER A 119 4.35 -21.38 -5.81
CA SER A 119 3.41 -21.33 -6.92
C SER A 119 3.09 -19.86 -7.20
N PHE A 120 4.15 -19.10 -7.46
CA PHE A 120 4.09 -17.72 -7.92
C PHE A 120 4.36 -17.71 -9.43
N SER A 121 3.49 -18.34 -10.22
CA SER A 121 3.59 -18.23 -11.68
C SER A 121 3.55 -16.73 -12.02
N ASP A 122 4.59 -16.28 -12.72
CA ASP A 122 4.81 -14.90 -13.18
C ASP A 122 4.07 -14.64 -14.50
N ASP A 123 3.14 -15.53 -14.86
CA ASP A 123 2.34 -15.46 -16.08
C ASP A 123 1.23 -14.41 -15.98
N ARG A 124 1.05 -13.76 -14.83
CA ARG A 124 0.09 -12.68 -14.70
C ARG A 124 0.59 -11.47 -15.48
N ARG A 125 -0.31 -10.96 -16.30
CA ARG A 125 -0.11 -9.72 -17.05
C ARG A 125 -1.19 -8.72 -16.67
N GLY A 126 -0.87 -7.45 -16.82
CA GLY A 126 -1.74 -6.35 -16.49
C GLY A 126 -1.22 -5.05 -17.10
N PRO A 127 -1.99 -3.96 -17.01
CA PRO A 127 -1.64 -2.72 -17.68
C PRO A 127 -0.40 -2.07 -17.07
N GLY A 128 0.55 -1.69 -17.93
CA GLY A 128 1.70 -0.85 -17.61
C GLY A 128 1.33 0.64 -17.52
N LEU A 129 2.35 1.50 -17.50
CA LEU A 129 2.20 2.96 -17.42
C LEU A 129 1.47 3.54 -18.63
N ASP A 130 1.77 3.04 -19.82
CA ASP A 130 1.21 3.43 -21.12
C ASP A 130 -0.03 2.61 -21.51
N GLY A 131 -0.44 1.67 -20.65
CA GLY A 131 -1.55 0.76 -20.90
C GLY A 131 -1.17 -0.51 -21.66
N GLU A 132 0.10 -0.67 -22.05
CA GLU A 132 0.59 -1.92 -22.63
C GLU A 132 0.45 -3.08 -21.64
N ASP A 133 0.19 -4.28 -22.16
CA ASP A 133 0.08 -5.47 -21.33
C ASP A 133 1.47 -5.94 -20.92
N VAL A 134 1.82 -5.84 -19.64
CA VAL A 134 3.16 -6.14 -19.10
C VAL A 134 3.09 -7.18 -17.98
N PRO A 135 4.21 -7.86 -17.64
CA PRO A 135 4.24 -8.78 -16.51
C PRO A 135 3.96 -8.10 -15.15
N TRP A 136 3.24 -8.81 -14.29
CA TRP A 136 2.89 -8.43 -12.92
C TRP A 136 3.15 -9.59 -11.95
N SER A 137 3.97 -9.34 -10.93
CA SER A 137 4.19 -10.31 -9.85
C SER A 137 2.95 -10.45 -8.96
N LEU A 138 2.79 -11.61 -8.31
CA LEU A 138 1.68 -11.82 -7.36
C LEU A 138 1.68 -10.77 -6.23
N VAL A 139 2.86 -10.42 -5.71
CA VAL A 139 2.97 -9.43 -4.62
C VAL A 139 2.48 -8.07 -5.07
N ALA A 140 2.83 -7.63 -6.28
CA ALA A 140 2.35 -6.37 -6.82
C ALA A 140 0.83 -6.40 -7.09
N THR A 141 0.31 -7.50 -7.66
CA THR A 141 -1.12 -7.65 -7.92
C THR A 141 -1.94 -7.63 -6.64
N ALA A 142 -1.56 -8.42 -5.63
CA ALA A 142 -2.28 -8.50 -4.37
C ALA A 142 -2.23 -7.17 -3.61
N PHE A 143 -1.07 -6.51 -3.62
CA PHE A 143 -0.91 -5.21 -3.01
C PHE A 143 -1.73 -4.13 -3.71
N TRP A 144 -1.77 -4.13 -5.05
CA TRP A 144 -2.58 -3.18 -5.82
C TRP A 144 -4.07 -3.35 -5.55
N ALA A 145 -4.58 -4.60 -5.53
CA ALA A 145 -5.98 -4.88 -5.21
C ALA A 145 -6.37 -4.36 -3.81
N LEU A 146 -5.45 -4.45 -2.84
CA LEU A 146 -5.64 -3.88 -1.51
C LEU A 146 -5.71 -2.35 -1.55
N VAL A 147 -4.78 -1.69 -2.26
CA VAL A 147 -4.80 -0.23 -2.42
C VAL A 147 -6.09 0.22 -3.09
N GLU A 148 -6.52 -0.43 -4.17
CA GLU A 148 -7.75 -0.12 -4.88
C GLU A 148 -9.00 -0.34 -4.01
N GLY A 149 -9.02 -1.42 -3.23
CA GLY A 149 -10.12 -1.75 -2.33
C GLY A 149 -10.23 -0.80 -1.14
N LEU A 150 -9.11 -0.35 -0.57
CA LEU A 150 -9.07 0.42 0.67
C LEU A 150 -8.87 1.93 0.48
N SER A 151 -8.67 2.39 -0.75
CA SER A 151 -8.54 3.81 -1.08
C SER A 151 -9.47 4.22 -2.22
N GLU A 152 -9.69 5.51 -2.35
CA GLU A 152 -10.50 6.12 -3.39
C GLU A 152 -9.82 7.38 -3.92
N GLU A 153 -10.14 7.74 -5.15
CA GLU A 153 -9.74 9.02 -5.73
C GLU A 153 -10.49 10.16 -5.04
N ILE A 154 -9.82 11.30 -4.87
CA ILE A 154 -10.44 12.53 -4.39
C ILE A 154 -11.12 13.18 -5.59
N PRO A 155 -12.45 13.37 -5.56
CA PRO A 155 -13.15 14.04 -6.65
C PRO A 155 -12.62 15.45 -6.86
N VAL A 156 -12.27 15.81 -8.10
CA VAL A 156 -11.98 17.20 -8.44
C VAL A 156 -13.31 17.95 -8.41
N SER A 157 -13.49 18.85 -7.44
CA SER A 157 -14.65 19.74 -7.41
C SER A 157 -14.69 20.53 -8.73
N ARG A 158 -15.75 20.36 -9.51
CA ARG A 158 -16.04 21.27 -10.63
C ARG A 158 -16.44 22.61 -10.04
N ALA A 159 -15.51 23.56 -9.95
CA ALA A 159 -15.84 24.92 -9.58
C ALA A 159 -16.78 25.53 -10.65
N GLY A 160 -17.99 25.91 -10.22
CA GLY A 160 -18.82 26.93 -10.85
C GLY A 160 -19.72 26.49 -12.03
N ALA A 161 -20.82 25.80 -11.74
CA ALA A 161 -22.05 26.09 -12.50
C ALA A 161 -22.74 27.25 -11.77
N PRO A 162 -23.01 28.40 -12.43
CA PRO A 162 -23.82 29.43 -11.79
C PRO A 162 -25.20 28.84 -11.53
N GLU A 163 -25.60 28.81 -10.27
CA GLU A 163 -27.01 28.69 -9.91
C GLU A 163 -27.70 29.92 -10.48
N HIS A 164 -28.30 29.79 -11.67
CA HIS A 164 -29.27 30.77 -12.11
C HIS A 164 -30.47 30.62 -11.17
N GLU A 165 -30.45 31.43 -10.09
CA GLU A 165 -31.63 31.81 -9.34
C GLU A 165 -32.74 32.10 -10.35
N GLY A 166 -33.76 31.23 -10.34
CA GLY A 166 -35.00 31.49 -11.01
C GLY A 166 -35.57 32.78 -10.43
N VAL A 167 -35.39 33.88 -11.17
CA VAL A 167 -36.11 35.12 -10.94
C VAL A 167 -37.59 34.83 -11.19
N LEU A 168 -38.27 34.42 -10.12
CA LEU A 168 -39.71 34.62 -10.01
C LEU A 168 -39.92 36.13 -9.91
N SER A 169 -40.39 36.72 -11.00
CA SER A 169 -40.99 38.05 -10.98
C SER A 169 -42.19 38.09 -11.91
N ARG A 170 -43.34 38.03 -11.22
CA ARG A 170 -44.68 38.56 -11.54
C ARG A 170 -45.52 37.86 -12.60
#